data_AF-A0A916DCH8-F1
#
_entry.id   AF-A0A916DCH8-F1
#
_cell.length_a   1.000
_cell.length_b   1.000
_cell.length_c   1.000
_cell.angle_alpha   90.00
_cell.angle_beta   90.00
_cell.angle_gamma   90.00
#
_symmetry.space_group_name_H-M   'P 1'
#
loop_
_entity.id
_entity.type
_entity.pdbx_description
1 polymer ?
#
loop_
_entity_poly.entity_id
_entity_poly.type
_entity_poly.pdbx_seq_one_letter_code
_entity_poly.pdbx_strand_id
1 'polypeptide(L)'
;MKYLALILLIAGGYALYLFDLTKDFSSNDTRVLSQLEQTGEKCMSIRDRATANIVPIVEFQQLELESRRATVFASCMKDHGFSENPAWLKYAEPLARQDSTESGISYDEALENLRRSEMLILTPSPPHPMYWADVR
;
A
#
# COMPACT_ATOMS: atom_id res chain seq x y z
N MET A 1 -16.77 32.10 45.16
CA MET A 1 -16.27 32.95 44.05
C MET A 1 -14.79 32.72 43.74
N LYS A 2 -13.88 32.63 44.73
CA LYS A 2 -12.44 32.41 44.49
C LYS A 2 -12.09 31.10 43.75
N TYR A 3 -12.76 29.99 44.06
CA TYR A 3 -12.51 28.69 43.42
C TYR A 3 -13.02 28.60 41.97
N LEU A 4 -14.02 29.41 41.60
CA LEU A 4 -14.60 29.44 40.26
C LEU A 4 -13.64 30.06 39.24
N ALA A 5 -12.89 31.09 39.65
CA ALA A 5 -11.84 31.69 38.83
C ALA A 5 -10.65 30.75 38.62
N LEU A 6 -10.32 29.92 39.62
CA LEU A 6 -9.22 28.96 39.54
C LEU A 6 -9.53 27.81 38.57
N ILE A 7 -10.77 27.31 38.60
CA ILE A 7 -11.23 26.25 37.68
C ILE A 7 -11.24 26.75 36.22
N LEU A 8 -11.66 28.00 35.98
CA LEU A 8 -11.64 28.60 34.65
C LEU A 8 -10.22 28.75 34.08
N LEU A 9 -9.23 29.08 34.91
CA LEU A 9 -7.83 29.17 34.47
C LEU A 9 -7.23 27.81 34.12
N ILE A 10 -7.54 26.78 34.91
CA ILE A 10 -7.07 25.40 34.65
C ILE A 10 -7.73 24.86 33.37
N ALA A 11 -9.05 25.06 33.22
CA ALA A 11 -9.77 24.63 32.02
C ALA A 11 -9.29 25.36 30.76
N GLY A 12 -9.03 26.67 30.85
CA GLY A 12 -8.48 27.46 29.75
C GLY A 12 -7.08 27.01 29.34
N GLY A 13 -6.19 26.77 30.32
CA GLY A 13 -4.85 26.24 30.04
C GLY A 13 -4.88 24.85 29.41
N TYR A 14 -5.78 23.98 29.86
CA TYR A 14 -5.94 22.64 29.30
C TYR A 14 -6.49 22.66 27.87
N ALA A 15 -7.44 23.55 27.57
CA ALA A 15 -7.97 23.73 26.23
C ALA A 15 -6.90 24.23 25.24
N LEU A 16 -6.02 25.15 25.67
CA LEU A 16 -4.90 25.63 24.86
C LEU A 16 -3.87 24.52 24.61
N TYR A 17 -3.57 23.70 25.63
CA TYR A 17 -2.68 22.53 25.49
C TYR A 17 -3.22 21.50 24.48
N LEU A 18 -4.52 21.21 24.52
CA LEU A 18 -5.15 20.32 23.55
C LEU A 18 -5.15 20.91 22.12
N PHE A 19 -5.27 22.23 21.98
CA PHE A 19 -5.24 22.88 20.67
C PHE A 19 -3.87 22.79 20.00
N ASP A 20 -2.77 22.96 20.74
CA ASP A 20 -1.43 22.78 20.17
C ASP A 20 -1.14 21.32 19.79
N LEU A 21 -1.65 20.34 20.54
CA LEU A 21 -1.57 18.92 20.13
C LEU A 21 -2.29 18.62 18.81
N THR A 22 -3.31 19.41 18.45
CA THR A 22 -4.03 19.23 17.17
C THR A 22 -3.37 19.93 15.98
N LYS A 23 -2.46 20.88 16.18
CA LYS A 23 -1.77 21.58 15.07
C LYS A 23 -0.80 20.68 14.33
N ASP A 24 -0.16 19.73 15.01
CA ASP A 24 0.76 18.77 14.38
C ASP A 24 0.06 17.78 13.44
N PHE A 25 -1.27 17.63 13.54
CA PHE A 25 -2.06 16.76 12.67
C PHE A 25 -2.48 17.41 11.35
N SER A 26 -2.19 18.70 11.15
CA SER A 26 -2.49 19.44 9.93
C SER A 26 -1.22 19.80 9.15
N SER A 27 -0.25 18.88 9.10
CA SER A 27 0.69 18.87 7.97
C SER A 27 -0.10 18.45 6.73
N ASN A 28 -0.61 19.43 6.00
CA ASN A 28 -1.05 19.25 4.63
C ASN A 28 0.21 19.01 3.78
N ASP A 29 0.84 17.85 3.99
CA ASP A 29 2.06 17.43 3.31
C ASP A 29 1.68 17.18 1.86
N THR A 30 1.82 18.24 1.05
CA THR A 30 1.52 18.20 -0.38
C THR A 30 2.70 17.49 -1.05
N ARG A 31 2.87 16.21 -0.73
CA ARG A 31 3.89 15.35 -1.29
C ARG A 31 3.63 15.26 -2.78
N VAL A 32 4.59 15.71 -3.59
CA VAL A 32 4.56 15.50 -5.04
C VAL A 32 4.68 14.00 -5.26
N LEU A 33 3.56 13.37 -5.61
CA LEU A 33 3.52 11.94 -5.90
C LEU A 33 4.45 11.64 -7.06
N SER A 34 5.21 10.55 -6.96
CA SER A 34 5.97 10.05 -8.10
C SER A 34 5.02 9.62 -9.22
N GLN A 35 5.51 9.55 -10.45
CA GLN A 35 4.69 9.07 -11.57
C GLN A 35 4.17 7.65 -11.34
N LEU A 36 4.99 6.80 -10.70
CA LEU A 36 4.61 5.46 -10.30
C LEU A 36 3.45 5.48 -9.32
N GLU A 37 3.52 6.32 -8.29
CA GLU A 37 2.47 6.45 -7.28
C GLU A 37 1.17 6.99 -7.88
N GLN A 38 1.23 8.06 -8.67
CA GLN A 38 0.05 8.62 -9.31
C GLN A 38 -0.64 7.60 -10.23
N THR A 39 0.15 6.85 -11.00
CA THR A 39 -0.36 5.80 -11.88
C THR A 39 -0.92 4.64 -11.07
N GLY A 40 -0.21 4.20 -10.04
CA GLY A 40 -0.64 3.11 -9.18
C GLY A 40 -1.93 3.43 -8.44
N GLU A 41 -2.09 4.62 -7.87
CA GLU A 41 -3.35 5.09 -7.25
C GLU A 41 -4.52 5.04 -8.25
N LYS A 42 -4.29 5.52 -9.47
CA LYS A 42 -5.29 5.43 -10.54
C LYS A 42 -5.64 3.97 -10.85
N CYS A 43 -4.65 3.10 -11.01
CA CYS A 43 -4.85 1.68 -11.31
C CYS A 43 -5.53 0.92 -10.16
N MET A 44 -5.25 1.28 -8.89
CA MET A 44 -5.97 0.75 -7.73
C MET A 44 -7.46 1.10 -7.79
N SER A 45 -7.80 2.36 -8.13
CA SER A 45 -9.21 2.75 -8.26
C SER A 45 -9.93 1.98 -9.38
N ILE A 46 -9.24 1.64 -10.47
CA ILE A 46 -9.80 0.86 -11.59
C ILE A 46 -10.02 -0.59 -11.16
N ARG A 47 -9.02 -1.19 -10.50
CA ARG A 47 -9.10 -2.54 -9.93
C ARG A 47 -10.31 -2.70 -9.01
N ASP A 48 -10.52 -1.75 -8.12
CA ASP A 48 -11.59 -1.84 -7.13
C ASP A 48 -12.96 -1.70 -7.80
N ARG A 49 -13.10 -0.79 -8.77
CA ARG A 49 -14.33 -0.64 -9.57
C ARG A 49 -14.62 -1.86 -10.43
N ALA A 50 -13.60 -2.50 -11.00
CA ALA A 50 -13.76 -3.70 -11.83
C ALA A 50 -14.33 -4.90 -11.06
N THR A 51 -14.17 -4.90 -9.73
CA THR A 51 -14.61 -5.99 -8.85
C THR A 51 -15.75 -5.61 -7.90
N ALA A 52 -16.24 -4.37 -7.97
CA ALA A 52 -17.20 -3.82 -7.02
C ALA A 52 -18.53 -4.59 -6.91
N ASN A 53 -18.96 -5.24 -8.00
CA ASN A 53 -20.23 -5.98 -8.04
C ASN A 53 -20.06 -7.48 -7.78
N ILE A 54 -18.84 -7.95 -7.47
CA ILE A 54 -18.57 -9.37 -7.21
C ILE A 54 -18.57 -9.57 -5.69
N VAL A 55 -19.55 -10.30 -5.19
CA VAL A 55 -19.64 -10.68 -3.77
C VAL A 55 -19.27 -12.17 -3.64
N PRO A 56 -18.11 -12.50 -3.05
CA PRO A 56 -17.71 -13.89 -2.89
C PRO A 56 -18.57 -14.57 -1.81
N ILE A 57 -19.09 -15.77 -2.12
CA ILE A 57 -19.92 -16.58 -1.22
C ILE A 57 -19.07 -17.63 -0.50
N VAL A 58 -18.02 -18.10 -1.15
CA VAL A 58 -17.15 -19.20 -0.69
C VAL A 58 -15.68 -18.79 -0.78
N GLU A 59 -14.84 -19.45 -0.02
CA GLU A 59 -13.42 -19.09 0.13
C GLU A 59 -12.66 -19.06 -1.21
N PHE A 60 -12.88 -20.04 -2.09
CA PHE A 60 -12.22 -20.03 -3.40
C PHE A 60 -12.59 -18.81 -4.26
N GLN A 61 -13.81 -18.28 -4.11
CA GLN A 61 -14.23 -17.07 -4.83
C GLN A 61 -13.56 -15.82 -4.27
N GLN A 62 -13.19 -15.82 -2.98
CA GLN A 62 -12.37 -14.74 -2.41
C GLN A 62 -10.98 -14.73 -3.04
N LEU A 63 -10.35 -15.91 -3.16
CA LEU A 63 -9.05 -16.06 -3.84
C LEU A 63 -9.13 -15.66 -5.32
N GLU A 64 -10.21 -16.04 -6.01
CA GLU A 64 -10.44 -15.65 -7.39
C GLU A 64 -10.63 -14.13 -7.54
N LEU A 65 -11.36 -13.50 -6.61
CA LEU A 65 -11.56 -12.06 -6.57
C LEU A 65 -10.23 -11.31 -6.43
N GLU A 66 -9.37 -11.73 -5.50
CA GLU A 66 -8.05 -11.13 -5.30
C GLU A 66 -7.13 -11.36 -6.50
N SER A 67 -7.19 -12.54 -7.13
CA SER A 67 -6.46 -12.79 -8.38
C SER A 67 -6.92 -11.90 -9.54
N ARG A 68 -8.24 -11.70 -9.69
CA ARG A 68 -8.81 -10.77 -10.68
C ARG A 68 -8.35 -9.33 -10.40
N ARG A 69 -8.33 -8.92 -9.13
CA ARG A 69 -7.84 -7.61 -8.70
C ARG A 69 -6.36 -7.41 -9.07
N ALA A 70 -5.49 -8.34 -8.71
CA ALA A 70 -4.07 -8.28 -9.06
C ALA A 70 -3.86 -8.20 -10.59
N THR A 71 -4.62 -8.97 -11.36
CA THR A 71 -4.53 -8.98 -12.83
C THR A 71 -4.94 -7.64 -13.43
N VAL A 72 -6.08 -7.07 -13.03
CA VAL A 72 -6.55 -5.76 -13.52
C VAL A 72 -5.53 -4.66 -13.19
N PHE A 73 -4.99 -4.70 -11.97
CA PHE A 73 -3.96 -3.76 -11.55
C PHE A 73 -2.70 -3.87 -12.42
N ALA A 74 -2.16 -5.08 -12.57
CA ALA A 74 -0.95 -5.31 -13.35
C ALA A 74 -1.11 -4.95 -14.84
N SER A 75 -2.27 -5.25 -15.44
CA SER A 75 -2.58 -4.82 -16.81
C SER A 75 -2.62 -3.30 -16.93
N CYS A 76 -3.27 -2.62 -16.00
CA CYS A 76 -3.32 -1.15 -15.99
C CYS A 76 -1.92 -0.52 -15.87
N MET A 77 -1.08 -1.04 -14.97
CA MET A 77 0.31 -0.57 -14.82
C MET A 77 1.12 -0.76 -16.10
N LYS A 78 0.96 -1.92 -16.76
CA LYS A 78 1.59 -2.23 -18.04
C LYS A 78 1.14 -1.29 -19.17
N ASP A 79 -0.15 -1.00 -19.26
CA ASP A 79 -0.69 -0.04 -20.24
C ASP A 79 -0.12 1.38 -20.04
N HIS A 80 0.29 1.68 -18.81
CA HIS A 80 0.94 2.93 -18.44
C HIS A 80 2.49 2.89 -18.55
N GLY A 81 3.07 1.79 -19.03
CA GLY A 81 4.50 1.68 -19.29
C GLY A 81 5.33 1.18 -18.12
N PHE A 82 4.71 0.57 -17.11
CA PHE A 82 5.42 -0.06 -16.00
C PHE A 82 5.47 -1.58 -16.16
N SER A 83 6.62 -2.19 -15.90
CA SER A 83 6.78 -3.65 -15.90
C SER A 83 7.47 -4.15 -14.63
N GLU A 84 7.48 -5.47 -14.44
CA GLU A 84 8.29 -6.10 -13.40
C GLU A 84 9.76 -5.70 -13.60
N ASN A 85 10.39 -5.29 -12.51
CA ASN A 85 11.78 -4.86 -12.46
C ASN A 85 12.71 -6.07 -12.33
N PRO A 86 13.62 -6.32 -13.28
CA PRO A 86 14.57 -7.42 -13.19
C PRO A 86 15.49 -7.37 -11.96
N ALA A 87 15.76 -6.18 -11.42
CA ALA A 87 16.54 -6.03 -10.19
C ALA A 87 15.74 -6.49 -8.96
N TRP A 88 14.43 -6.24 -8.94
CA TRP A 88 13.54 -6.77 -7.92
C TRP A 88 13.44 -8.28 -7.99
N LEU A 89 13.32 -8.85 -9.20
CA LEU A 89 13.25 -10.30 -9.35
C LEU A 89 14.49 -10.97 -8.74
N LYS A 90 15.69 -10.50 -9.06
CA LYS A 90 16.96 -11.02 -8.48
C LYS A 90 17.02 -10.90 -6.95
N TYR A 91 16.43 -9.85 -6.39
CA TYR A 91 16.32 -9.67 -4.94
C TYR A 91 15.30 -10.65 -4.32
N ALA A 92 14.17 -10.88 -4.99
CA ALA A 92 13.09 -11.73 -4.51
C ALA A 92 13.38 -13.23 -4.62
N GLU A 93 14.12 -13.69 -5.64
CA GLU A 93 14.45 -15.11 -5.84
C GLU A 93 15.03 -15.83 -4.59
N PRO A 94 16.07 -15.32 -3.89
CA PRO A 94 16.57 -15.97 -2.69
C PRO A 94 15.53 -15.97 -1.54
N LEU A 95 14.68 -14.93 -1.44
CA LEU A 95 13.62 -14.86 -0.44
C LEU A 95 12.54 -15.90 -0.71
N ALA A 96 12.12 -16.06 -1.96
CA ALA A 96 11.16 -17.09 -2.38
C ALA A 96 11.70 -18.50 -2.14
N ARG A 97 13.00 -18.74 -2.38
CA ARG A 97 13.63 -20.04 -2.04
C ARG A 97 13.58 -20.33 -0.55
N GLN A 98 13.90 -19.33 0.28
CA GLN A 98 13.82 -19.47 1.73
C GLN A 98 12.38 -19.78 2.18
N ASP A 99 11.41 -18.95 1.78
CA ASP A 99 10.01 -19.12 2.14
C ASP A 99 9.43 -20.45 1.66
N SER A 100 9.77 -20.91 0.45
CA SER A 100 9.35 -22.23 -0.05
C SER A 100 9.77 -23.39 0.87
N THR A 101 10.95 -23.25 1.49
CA THR A 101 11.48 -24.26 2.42
C THR A 101 10.83 -24.15 3.80
N GLU A 102 10.65 -22.93 4.30
CA GLU A 102 10.09 -22.65 5.63
C GLU A 102 8.58 -22.93 5.70
N SER A 103 7.84 -22.53 4.68
CA SER A 103 6.38 -22.62 4.59
C SER A 103 5.89 -23.91 3.94
N GLY A 104 6.79 -24.72 3.37
CA GLY A 104 6.44 -26.00 2.72
C GLY A 104 5.62 -25.84 1.43
N ILE A 105 5.72 -24.68 0.78
CA ILE A 105 5.06 -24.36 -0.50
C ILE A 105 6.03 -24.47 -1.67
N SER A 106 5.53 -24.45 -2.90
CA SER A 106 6.41 -24.47 -4.06
C SER A 106 7.19 -23.15 -4.20
N TYR A 107 8.39 -23.19 -4.81
CA TYR A 107 9.15 -21.99 -5.12
C TYR A 107 8.36 -20.98 -5.96
N ASP A 108 7.61 -21.47 -6.95
CA ASP A 108 6.82 -20.61 -7.83
C ASP A 108 5.68 -19.91 -7.07
N GLU A 109 5.05 -20.61 -6.12
CA GLU A 109 4.02 -20.06 -5.24
C GLU A 109 4.60 -19.01 -4.28
N ALA A 110 5.75 -19.31 -3.65
CA ALA A 110 6.44 -18.35 -2.79
C ALA A 110 6.81 -17.07 -3.56
N LEU A 111 7.34 -17.20 -4.79
CA LEU A 111 7.68 -16.06 -5.62
C LEU A 111 6.45 -15.27 -6.07
N GLU A 112 5.37 -15.95 -6.44
CA GLU A 112 4.10 -15.31 -6.81
C GLU A 112 3.46 -14.56 -5.63
N ASN A 113 3.56 -15.10 -4.41
CA ASN A 113 3.12 -14.40 -3.21
C ASN A 113 3.90 -13.09 -2.99
N LEU A 114 5.23 -13.11 -3.18
CA LEU A 114 6.05 -11.89 -3.15
C LEU A 114 5.65 -10.91 -4.25
N ARG A 115 5.38 -11.37 -5.49
CA ARG A 115 4.90 -10.48 -6.57
C ARG A 115 3.63 -9.75 -6.16
N ARG A 116 2.66 -10.49 -5.60
CA ARG A 116 1.35 -9.95 -5.21
C ARG A 116 1.44 -8.90 -4.10
N SER A 117 2.33 -9.10 -3.12
CA SER A 117 2.53 -8.11 -2.06
C SER A 117 3.30 -6.89 -2.55
N GLU A 118 4.41 -7.10 -3.26
CA GLU A 118 5.33 -6.04 -3.66
C GLU A 118 4.78 -5.17 -4.80
N MET A 119 3.92 -5.71 -5.67
CA MET A 119 3.29 -4.92 -6.73
C MET A 119 2.40 -3.79 -6.20
N LEU A 120 1.93 -3.89 -4.96
CA LEU A 120 1.08 -2.85 -4.34
C LEU A 120 1.91 -1.78 -3.62
N ILE A 121 3.22 -1.97 -3.50
CA ILE A 121 4.12 -0.99 -2.90
C ILE A 121 4.55 0.00 -3.99
N LEU A 122 4.03 1.22 -3.91
CA LEU A 122 4.24 2.27 -4.92
C LEU A 122 5.28 3.31 -4.51
N THR A 123 5.63 3.35 -3.22
CA THR A 123 6.62 4.26 -2.65
C THR A 123 7.98 3.56 -2.55
N PRO A 124 9.09 4.24 -2.85
CA PRO A 124 10.43 3.69 -2.66
C PRO A 124 10.64 3.13 -1.24
N SER A 125 11.19 1.92 -1.14
CA SER A 125 11.57 1.28 0.13
C SER A 125 13.06 0.88 0.14
N PRO A 126 14.01 1.84 0.14
CA PRO A 126 15.43 1.51 0.22
C PRO A 126 15.73 0.69 1.49
N PRO A 127 16.63 -0.32 1.43
CA PRO A 127 17.53 -0.64 0.32
C PRO A 127 16.95 -1.55 -0.77
N HIS A 128 15.66 -1.86 -0.74
CA HIS A 128 15.03 -2.84 -1.62
C HIS A 128 14.68 -2.23 -2.98
N PRO A 129 14.98 -2.92 -4.09
CA PRO A 129 14.51 -2.51 -5.41
C PRO A 129 12.99 -2.54 -5.49
N MET A 130 12.38 -1.58 -6.16
CA MET A 130 10.94 -1.54 -6.39
C MET A 130 10.50 -2.63 -7.37
N TYR A 131 9.31 -3.21 -7.16
CA TYR A 131 8.70 -4.18 -8.07
C TYR A 131 8.50 -3.60 -9.49
N TRP A 132 8.02 -2.35 -9.58
CA TRP A 132 7.76 -1.70 -10.85
C TRP A 132 8.97 -0.91 -11.36
N ALA A 133 9.27 -1.06 -12.65
CA ALA A 133 10.20 -0.21 -13.41
C ALA A 133 9.48 0.47 -14.57
N ASP A 134 9.78 1.74 -14.84
CA ASP A 134 9.31 2.41 -16.06
C ASP A 134 10.12 1.91 -17.26
N VAL A 135 9.44 1.47 -18.31
CA VAL A 135 10.03 0.90 -19.54
C VAL A 135 9.75 1.72 -20.79
N ARG A 136 9.25 2.95 -20.63
CA ARG A 136 9.02 3.88 -21.76
C ARG A 136 10.26 4.65 -22.18
#